data_AF-A0A0N0LSI2-F1
#
_entry.id   AF-A0A0N0LSI2-F1
#
_cell.length_a   1.000
_cell.length_b   1.000
_cell.length_c   1.000
_cell.angle_alpha   90.00
_cell.angle_beta   90.00
_cell.angle_gamma   90.00
#
_symmetry.space_group_name_H-M   'P 1'
#
loop_
_entity.id
_entity.type
_entity.pdbx_description
1 polymer ?
#
loop_
_entity_poly.entity_id
_entity_poly.type
_entity_poly.pdbx_seq_one_letter_code
_entity_poly.pdbx_strand_id
1 'polypeptide(L)'
;MKHNFALQEITKKLDEIKEVWQIYEIFETQKKQFEEEYEILSQQREALIKNSNEISAKNALLLSQNKELEIKNKELEAQIAQKNKIIQEMDCVQETQKNCQETIPADSQKDLQSDFLNLQTQCENIHSSLSQLKITLPPKPVALERLEVSYQNYQKLLAKPANSYVLLSQAQEIYEQLENLIATFKSLDLETSKILLEIRDLKDYFCLHSKASQESNLE
;
A
#
# COMPACT_ATOMS: atom_id res chain seq x y z
N MET A 1 -23.43 -98.63 -35.48
CA MET A 1 -24.20 -97.36 -35.59
C MET A 1 -24.07 -96.43 -34.38
N LYS A 2 -23.99 -96.90 -33.11
CA LYS A 2 -23.87 -96.01 -31.93
C LYS A 2 -22.62 -95.12 -31.87
N HIS A 3 -21.48 -95.56 -32.39
CA HIS A 3 -20.23 -94.78 -32.37
C HIS A 3 -20.27 -93.50 -33.21
N ASN A 4 -21.04 -93.47 -34.30
CA ASN A 4 -21.08 -92.30 -35.19
C ASN A 4 -21.91 -91.15 -34.58
N PHE A 5 -22.92 -91.49 -33.78
CA PHE A 5 -23.77 -90.52 -33.10
C PHE A 5 -23.05 -89.82 -31.94
N ALA A 6 -22.32 -90.59 -31.12
CA ALA A 6 -21.51 -90.04 -30.05
C ALA A 6 -20.41 -89.10 -30.58
N LEU A 7 -19.81 -89.44 -31.73
CA LEU A 7 -18.80 -88.59 -32.38
C LEU A 7 -19.41 -87.26 -32.86
N GLN A 8 -20.58 -87.31 -33.52
CA GLN A 8 -21.28 -86.10 -33.97
C GLN A 8 -21.68 -85.17 -32.82
N GLU A 9 -22.13 -85.74 -31.70
CA GLU A 9 -22.53 -84.97 -30.53
C GLU A 9 -21.33 -84.31 -29.84
N ILE A 10 -20.17 -84.98 -29.81
CA ILE A 10 -18.91 -84.40 -29.34
C ILE A 10 -18.46 -83.25 -30.25
N THR A 11 -18.52 -83.44 -31.58
CA THR A 11 -18.14 -82.38 -32.53
C THR A 11 -19.03 -81.15 -32.36
N LYS A 12 -20.34 -81.34 -32.20
CA LYS A 12 -21.27 -80.23 -31.98
C LYS A 12 -20.95 -79.46 -30.68
N LYS A 13 -20.65 -80.16 -29.59
CA LYS A 13 -20.24 -79.50 -28.33
C LYS A 13 -18.90 -78.78 -28.47
N LEU A 14 -17.98 -79.31 -29.28
CA LEU A 14 -16.70 -78.64 -29.55
C LEU A 14 -16.90 -77.35 -30.33
N ASP A 15 -17.79 -77.35 -31.31
CA ASP A 15 -18.16 -76.14 -32.07
C ASP A 15 -18.85 -75.11 -31.16
N GLU A 16 -19.77 -75.53 -30.29
CA GLU A 16 -20.41 -74.66 -29.28
C GLU A 16 -19.36 -74.05 -28.32
N ILE A 17 -18.40 -74.84 -27.83
CA ILE A 17 -17.30 -74.33 -26.98
C ILE A 17 -16.46 -73.30 -27.74
N LYS A 18 -16.19 -73.53 -29.03
CA LYS A 18 -15.40 -72.62 -29.86
C LYS A 18 -16.10 -71.27 -30.05
N GLU A 19 -17.41 -71.26 -30.28
CA GLU A 19 -18.20 -70.02 -30.37
C GLU A 19 -18.20 -69.25 -29.03
N VAL A 20 -18.40 -69.95 -27.92
CA VAL A 20 -18.35 -69.34 -26.58
C VAL A 20 -16.98 -68.74 -26.29
N TRP A 21 -15.90 -69.39 -26.72
CA TRP A 21 -14.54 -68.90 -26.52
C TRP A 21 -14.25 -67.62 -27.32
N GLN A 22 -14.75 -67.52 -28.55
CA GLN A 22 -14.65 -66.30 -29.35
C GLN A 22 -15.42 -65.14 -28.72
N ILE A 23 -16.61 -65.40 -28.17
CA ILE A 23 -17.38 -64.38 -27.44
C ILE A 23 -16.62 -63.92 -26.19
N TYR A 24 -15.98 -64.83 -25.46
CA TYR A 24 -15.18 -64.49 -24.29
C TYR A 24 -13.99 -63.58 -24.65
N GLU A 25 -13.29 -63.86 -25.75
CA GLU A 25 -12.16 -63.05 -26.21
C GLU A 25 -12.59 -61.62 -26.62
N ILE A 26 -13.76 -61.49 -27.27
CA ILE A 26 -14.38 -60.19 -27.55
C ILE A 26 -14.75 -59.47 -26.25
N PHE A 27 -15.28 -60.20 -25.25
CA PHE A 27 -15.66 -59.58 -23.98
C PHE A 27 -14.45 -59.08 -23.19
N GLU A 28 -13.36 -59.85 -23.13
CA GLU A 28 -12.11 -59.41 -22.48
C GLU A 28 -11.48 -58.20 -23.16
N THR A 29 -11.50 -58.14 -24.50
CA THR A 29 -11.00 -56.97 -25.23
C THR A 29 -11.85 -55.73 -24.97
N GLN A 30 -13.18 -55.85 -24.97
CA GLN A 30 -14.06 -54.74 -24.61
C GLN A 30 -13.94 -54.31 -23.16
N LYS A 31 -13.76 -55.27 -22.24
CA LYS A 31 -13.55 -54.97 -20.82
C LYS A 31 -12.28 -54.14 -20.61
N LYS A 32 -11.17 -54.49 -21.28
CA LYS A 32 -9.93 -53.69 -21.22
C LYS A 32 -10.12 -52.28 -21.77
N GLN A 33 -10.79 -52.14 -22.91
CA GLN A 33 -11.08 -50.82 -23.49
C GLN A 33 -11.93 -49.97 -22.54
N PHE A 34 -12.93 -50.57 -21.91
CA PHE A 34 -13.76 -49.88 -20.91
C PHE A 34 -12.96 -49.44 -19.69
N GLU A 35 -12.08 -50.29 -19.16
CA GLU A 35 -11.21 -49.94 -18.02
C GLU A 35 -10.27 -48.78 -18.36
N GLU A 36 -9.66 -48.79 -19.55
CA GLU A 36 -8.81 -47.69 -20.04
C GLU A 36 -9.60 -46.38 -20.19
N GLU A 37 -10.78 -46.43 -20.82
CA GLU A 37 -11.66 -45.26 -20.96
C GLU A 37 -12.12 -44.72 -19.59
N TYR A 38 -12.46 -45.61 -18.66
CA TYR A 38 -12.85 -45.25 -17.31
C TYR A 38 -11.73 -44.55 -16.55
N GLU A 39 -10.49 -45.04 -16.67
CA GLU A 39 -9.34 -44.44 -16.01
C GLU A 39 -9.03 -43.05 -16.58
N ILE A 40 -9.10 -42.88 -17.90
CA ILE A 40 -8.98 -41.56 -18.55
C ILE A 40 -10.07 -40.61 -18.05
N LEU A 41 -11.33 -41.06 -17.98
CA LEU A 41 -12.45 -40.25 -17.49
C LEU A 41 -12.25 -39.85 -16.02
N SER A 42 -11.75 -40.78 -15.20
CA SER A 42 -11.47 -40.54 -13.78
C SER A 42 -10.40 -39.46 -13.61
N GLN A 43 -9.31 -39.55 -14.37
CA GLN A 43 -8.24 -38.53 -14.36
C GLN A 43 -8.76 -37.17 -14.84
N GLN A 44 -9.58 -37.14 -15.90
CA GLN A 44 -10.20 -35.89 -16.37
C GLN A 44 -11.12 -35.27 -15.32
N ARG A 45 -11.92 -36.09 -14.63
CA ARG A 45 -12.78 -35.64 -13.54
C ARG A 45 -11.98 -35.02 -12.40
N GLU A 46 -10.90 -35.67 -11.96
CA GLU A 46 -10.02 -35.12 -10.92
C GLU A 46 -9.37 -33.80 -11.33
N ALA A 47 -8.87 -33.72 -12.56
CA ALA A 47 -8.31 -32.48 -13.11
C ALA A 47 -9.35 -31.35 -13.15
N LEU A 48 -10.60 -31.66 -13.53
CA LEU A 48 -11.71 -30.70 -13.56
C LEU A 48 -12.06 -30.19 -12.15
N ILE A 49 -12.12 -31.09 -11.16
CA ILE A 49 -12.36 -30.74 -9.76
C ILE A 49 -11.25 -29.82 -9.25
N LYS A 50 -9.98 -30.14 -9.52
CA LYS A 50 -8.85 -29.32 -9.12
C LYS A 50 -8.94 -27.91 -9.74
N ASN A 51 -9.19 -27.83 -11.04
CA ASN A 51 -9.33 -26.54 -11.74
C ASN A 51 -10.53 -25.75 -11.21
N SER A 52 -11.67 -26.39 -10.96
CA SER A 52 -12.86 -25.76 -10.37
C SER A 52 -12.58 -25.17 -8.98
N ASN A 53 -11.84 -25.90 -8.14
CA ASN A 53 -11.43 -25.42 -6.82
C ASN A 53 -10.46 -24.23 -6.92
N GLU A 54 -9.49 -24.28 -7.83
CA GLU A 54 -8.56 -23.17 -8.07
C GLU A 54 -9.28 -21.90 -8.58
N ILE A 55 -10.22 -22.05 -9.51
CA ILE A 55 -11.06 -20.95 -10.01
C ILE A 55 -11.91 -20.39 -8.88
N SER A 56 -12.53 -21.25 -8.07
CA SER A 56 -13.36 -20.83 -6.93
C SER A 56 -12.54 -20.03 -5.90
N ALA A 57 -11.32 -20.48 -5.60
CA ALA A 57 -10.40 -19.76 -4.70
C ALA A 57 -10.00 -18.40 -5.29
N LYS A 58 -9.66 -18.33 -6.58
CA LYS A 58 -9.36 -17.06 -7.27
C LYS A 58 -10.54 -16.10 -7.25
N ASN A 59 -11.76 -16.59 -7.49
CA ASN A 59 -12.97 -15.78 -7.44
C ASN A 59 -13.25 -15.26 -6.02
N ALA A 60 -13.07 -16.08 -4.99
CA ALA A 60 -13.21 -15.65 -3.60
C ALA A 60 -12.23 -14.53 -3.24
N LEU A 61 -10.97 -14.64 -3.70
CA LEU A 61 -9.94 -13.61 -3.51
C LEU A 61 -10.28 -12.30 -4.25
N LEU A 62 -10.71 -12.39 -5.50
CA LEU A 62 -11.15 -11.22 -6.28
C LEU A 62 -12.35 -10.52 -5.64
N LEU A 63 -13.31 -11.28 -5.12
CA LEU A 63 -14.46 -10.72 -4.38
C LEU A 63 -14.01 -9.99 -3.11
N SER A 64 -13.01 -10.51 -2.40
CA SER A 64 -12.44 -9.83 -1.23
C SER A 64 -11.77 -8.52 -1.62
N GLN A 65 -10.94 -8.54 -2.66
CA GLN A 65 -10.25 -7.35 -3.17
C GLN A 65 -11.24 -6.27 -3.64
N ASN A 66 -12.30 -6.66 -4.35
CA ASN A 66 -13.34 -5.73 -4.78
C ASN A 66 -14.05 -5.08 -3.59
N LYS A 67 -14.37 -5.85 -2.54
CA LYS A 67 -14.97 -5.29 -1.31
C LYS A 67 -14.06 -4.28 -0.63
N GLU A 68 -12.75 -4.57 -0.54
CA GLU A 68 -11.78 -3.62 0.01
C GLU A 68 -11.70 -2.33 -0.81
N LEU A 69 -11.72 -2.45 -2.14
CA LEU A 69 -11.73 -1.30 -3.05
C LEU A 69 -13.03 -0.48 -2.93
N GLU A 70 -14.18 -1.12 -2.80
CA GLU A 70 -15.45 -0.44 -2.55
C GLU A 70 -15.43 0.35 -1.23
N ILE A 71 -14.84 -0.22 -0.17
CA ILE A 71 -14.70 0.47 1.12
C ILE A 71 -13.79 1.71 0.95
N LYS A 72 -12.64 1.56 0.29
CA LYS A 72 -11.72 2.68 0.04
C LYS A 72 -12.37 3.78 -0.82
N ASN A 73 -13.14 3.40 -1.84
CA ASN A 73 -13.85 4.37 -2.67
C ASN A 73 -14.87 5.16 -1.86
N LYS A 74 -15.65 4.50 -0.99
CA LYS A 74 -16.59 5.20 -0.09
C LYS A 74 -15.87 6.15 0.86
N GLU A 75 -14.72 5.75 1.39
CA GLU A 75 -13.91 6.60 2.26
C GLU A 75 -13.37 7.82 1.51
N LEU A 76 -12.86 7.63 0.29
CA LEU A 76 -12.41 8.73 -0.58
C LEU A 76 -13.55 9.67 -0.95
N GLU A 77 -14.72 9.15 -1.30
CA GLU A 77 -15.92 9.95 -1.57
C GLU A 77 -16.31 10.81 -0.35
N ALA A 78 -16.25 10.24 0.86
CA ALA A 78 -16.51 10.98 2.10
C ALA A 78 -15.46 12.09 2.33
N GLN A 79 -14.18 11.79 2.11
CA GLN A 79 -13.10 12.78 2.22
C GLN A 79 -13.23 13.91 1.19
N ILE A 80 -13.57 13.58 -0.05
CA ILE A 80 -13.82 14.57 -1.11
C ILE A 80 -15.01 15.44 -0.73
N ALA A 81 -16.11 14.85 -0.27
CA ALA A 81 -17.28 15.60 0.18
C ALA A 81 -16.94 16.53 1.36
N GLN A 82 -16.12 16.08 2.30
CA GLN A 82 -15.65 16.91 3.41
C GLN A 82 -14.76 18.08 2.93
N LYS A 83 -13.79 17.81 2.04
CA LYS A 83 -12.93 18.85 1.47
C LYS A 83 -13.73 19.86 0.65
N ASN A 84 -14.71 19.40 -0.13
CA ASN A 84 -15.59 20.29 -0.89
C ASN A 84 -16.44 21.18 0.02
N LYS A 85 -16.90 20.68 1.19
CA LYS A 85 -17.55 21.54 2.18
C LYS A 85 -16.62 22.62 2.73
N ILE A 86 -15.38 22.26 3.06
CA ILE A 86 -14.36 23.22 3.55
C ILE A 86 -14.09 24.30 2.48
N ILE A 87 -13.98 23.90 1.21
CA ILE A 87 -13.80 24.83 0.09
C ILE A 87 -15.02 25.76 -0.03
N GLN A 88 -16.25 25.24 0.02
CA GLN A 88 -17.46 26.05 -0.01
C GLN A 88 -17.57 27.03 1.18
N GLU A 89 -17.15 26.60 2.37
CA GLU A 89 -17.09 27.47 3.54
C GLU A 89 -16.06 28.60 3.36
N MET A 90 -14.89 28.29 2.77
CA MET A 90 -13.89 29.30 2.40
C MET A 90 -14.40 30.26 1.31
N ASP A 91 -15.09 29.75 0.29
CA ASP A 91 -15.64 30.56 -0.80
C ASP A 91 -16.75 31.50 -0.30
N CYS A 92 -17.59 31.05 0.65
CA CYS A 92 -18.55 31.92 1.35
C CYS A 92 -17.85 33.04 2.14
N VAL A 93 -16.73 32.75 2.80
CA VAL A 93 -15.92 33.77 3.48
C VAL A 93 -15.34 34.77 2.48
N GLN A 94 -14.90 34.32 1.30
CA GLN A 94 -14.42 35.20 0.23
C GLN A 94 -15.54 36.04 -0.42
N GLU A 95 -16.76 35.53 -0.57
CA GLU A 95 -17.91 36.31 -1.05
C GLU A 95 -18.34 37.37 -0.03
N THR A 96 -18.29 37.08 1.27
CA THR A 96 -18.46 38.11 2.31
C THR A 96 -17.33 39.14 2.30
N GLN A 97 -16.09 38.76 1.97
CA GLN A 97 -14.98 39.72 1.82
C GLN A 97 -15.08 40.55 0.53
N LYS A 98 -15.62 40.02 -0.57
CA LYS A 98 -15.86 40.79 -1.81
C LYS A 98 -16.91 41.89 -1.65
N ASN A 99 -17.92 41.68 -0.80
CA ASN A 99 -18.89 42.73 -0.44
C ASN A 99 -18.34 43.75 0.58
N CYS A 100 -17.16 43.51 1.14
CA CYS A 100 -16.43 44.42 2.02
C CYS A 100 -15.21 45.06 1.32
N GLN A 101 -15.29 45.34 0.01
CA GLN A 101 -14.41 46.32 -0.63
C GLN A 101 -14.82 47.75 -0.21
N GLU A 102 -14.81 48.01 1.10
CA GLU A 102 -14.55 49.35 1.59
C GLU A 102 -13.03 49.51 1.60
N THR A 103 -12.56 50.54 0.90
CA THR A 103 -11.18 51.03 0.92
C THR A 103 -10.57 50.89 2.31
N ILE A 104 -9.52 50.05 2.43
CA ILE A 104 -8.74 49.91 3.65
C ILE A 104 -8.29 51.32 4.08
N PRO A 105 -8.71 51.81 5.27
CA PRO A 105 -8.28 53.12 5.74
C PRO A 105 -6.76 53.14 5.87
N ALA A 106 -6.10 54.22 5.45
CA ALA A 106 -4.65 54.36 5.44
C ALA A 106 -3.97 54.06 6.80
N ASP A 107 -4.71 54.18 7.91
CA ASP A 107 -4.24 53.84 9.25
C ASP A 107 -4.11 52.31 9.49
N SER A 108 -4.96 51.50 8.84
CA SER A 108 -4.93 50.02 8.94
C SER A 108 -3.81 49.40 8.09
N GLN A 109 -3.27 50.15 7.13
CA GLN A 109 -2.20 49.70 6.24
C GLN A 109 -0.84 49.67 6.97
N LYS A 110 -0.64 50.54 7.97
CA LYS A 110 0.55 50.53 8.84
C LYS A 110 0.55 49.34 9.79
N ASP A 111 -0.61 49.00 10.35
CA ASP A 111 -0.76 47.85 11.25
C ASP A 111 -0.50 46.55 10.48
N LEU A 112 -1.10 46.41 9.28
CA LEU A 112 -0.86 45.25 8.42
C LEU A 112 0.63 45.12 8.00
N GLN A 113 1.28 46.24 7.67
CA GLN A 113 2.70 46.25 7.32
C GLN A 113 3.59 45.86 8.51
N SER A 114 3.20 46.23 9.73
CA SER A 114 3.90 45.83 10.95
C SER A 114 3.73 44.33 11.24
N ASP A 115 2.54 43.78 10.99
CA ASP A 115 2.25 42.35 11.12
C ASP A 115 3.02 41.52 10.09
N PHE A 116 3.11 41.99 8.84
CA PHE A 116 3.95 41.36 7.81
C PHE A 116 5.44 41.36 8.18
N LEU A 117 5.94 42.48 8.71
CA LEU A 117 7.34 42.58 9.13
C LEU A 117 7.63 41.63 10.32
N ASN A 118 6.68 41.53 11.24
CA ASN A 118 6.75 40.62 12.38
C ASN A 118 6.73 39.16 11.92
N LEU A 119 5.81 38.79 11.02
CA LEU A 119 5.74 37.44 10.45
C LEU A 119 7.02 37.09 9.68
N GLN A 120 7.54 38.01 8.86
CA GLN A 120 8.81 37.85 8.17
C GLN A 120 9.95 37.58 9.15
N THR A 121 10.05 38.39 10.22
CA THR A 121 11.09 38.25 11.26
C THR A 121 10.97 36.90 11.98
N GLN A 122 9.75 36.46 12.29
CA GLN A 122 9.52 35.15 12.92
C GLN A 122 9.92 33.99 12.00
N CYS A 123 9.57 34.04 10.72
CA CYS A 123 9.98 33.03 9.75
C CYS A 123 11.50 33.01 9.52
N GLU A 124 12.16 34.17 9.48
CA GLU A 124 13.63 34.25 9.39
C GLU A 124 14.32 33.71 10.65
N ASN A 125 13.75 33.95 11.83
CA ASN A 125 14.24 33.39 13.10
C ASN A 125 14.10 31.86 13.16
N ILE A 126 12.98 31.32 12.66
CA ILE A 126 12.76 29.87 12.57
C ILE A 126 13.73 29.26 11.56
N HIS A 127 13.86 29.84 10.37
CA HIS A 127 14.76 29.35 9.33
C HIS A 127 16.23 29.38 9.75
N SER A 128 16.67 30.46 10.42
CA SER A 128 18.03 30.54 10.97
C SER A 128 18.28 29.52 12.08
N SER A 129 17.29 29.29 12.96
CA SER A 129 17.37 28.26 14.00
C SER A 129 17.46 26.85 13.40
N LEU A 130 16.69 26.57 12.33
CA LEU A 130 16.73 25.30 11.61
C LEU A 130 18.04 25.11 10.84
N SER A 131 18.56 26.17 10.22
CA SER A 131 19.84 26.14 9.50
C SER A 131 21.06 25.93 10.41
N GLN A 132 20.96 26.35 11.67
CA GLN A 132 22.00 26.12 12.69
C GLN A 132 22.00 24.67 13.21
N LEU A 133 20.89 23.94 13.07
CA LEU A 133 20.78 22.54 13.47
C LEU A 133 21.48 21.62 12.44
N LYS A 134 22.81 21.57 12.50
CA LYS A 134 23.60 20.54 11.81
C LYS A 134 23.50 19.21 12.58
N ILE A 135 22.42 18.47 12.37
CA ILE A 135 22.22 17.17 13.00
C ILE A 135 22.84 16.08 12.11
N THR A 136 24.02 15.62 12.49
CA THR A 136 24.61 14.38 11.97
C THR A 136 24.30 13.24 12.93
N LEU A 137 23.52 12.26 12.48
CA LEU A 137 23.31 11.03 13.24
C LEU A 137 24.60 10.21 13.32
N PRO A 138 24.86 9.53 14.46
CA PRO A 138 25.89 8.50 14.54
C PRO A 138 25.54 7.33 13.59
N PRO A 139 26.49 6.42 13.30
CA PRO A 139 26.22 5.25 12.48
C PRO A 139 25.10 4.38 13.07
N LYS A 140 24.30 3.75 12.19
CA LYS A 140 23.11 2.98 12.57
C LYS A 140 23.47 1.85 13.57
N PRO A 141 22.68 1.63 14.63
CA PRO A 141 22.99 0.68 15.70
C PRO A 141 23.21 -0.76 15.24
N VAL A 142 22.67 -1.16 14.08
CA VAL A 142 22.84 -2.50 13.47
C VAL A 142 24.32 -2.92 13.37
N ALA A 143 25.26 -1.97 13.26
CA ALA A 143 26.69 -2.26 13.29
C ALA A 143 27.17 -2.92 14.60
N LEU A 144 26.38 -2.85 15.67
CA LEU A 144 26.65 -3.40 17.00
C LEU A 144 25.98 -4.77 17.26
N GLU A 145 25.27 -5.34 16.27
CA GLU A 145 24.56 -6.62 16.40
C GLU A 145 25.50 -7.76 16.83
N ARG A 146 26.69 -7.84 16.22
CA ARG A 146 27.72 -8.84 16.60
C ARG A 146 28.19 -8.68 18.05
N LEU A 147 28.20 -7.45 18.56
CA LEU A 147 28.61 -7.14 19.92
C LEU A 147 27.51 -7.50 20.92
N GLU A 148 26.24 -7.27 20.61
CA GLU A 148 25.10 -7.71 21.41
C GLU A 148 25.02 -9.25 21.48
N VAL A 149 25.13 -9.94 20.34
CA VAL A 149 25.10 -11.41 20.32
C VAL A 149 26.24 -12.00 21.15
N SER A 150 27.44 -11.42 21.05
CA SER A 150 28.57 -11.81 21.90
C SER A 150 28.27 -11.54 23.37
N TYR A 151 27.78 -10.35 23.71
CA TYR A 151 27.45 -9.98 25.09
C TYR A 151 26.38 -10.89 25.71
N GLN A 152 25.28 -11.17 24.99
CA GLN A 152 24.22 -12.06 25.46
C GLN A 152 24.71 -13.51 25.67
N ASN A 153 25.57 -14.01 24.77
CA ASN A 153 26.13 -15.37 24.87
C ASN A 153 27.06 -15.53 26.09
N TYR A 154 27.84 -14.48 26.42
CA TYR A 154 28.80 -14.51 27.53
C TYR A 154 28.28 -13.86 28.83
N GLN A 155 27.03 -13.37 28.85
CA GLN A 155 26.47 -12.62 29.98
C GLN A 155 26.50 -13.38 31.31
N LYS A 156 26.29 -14.71 31.28
CA LYS A 156 26.32 -15.59 32.46
C LYS A 156 27.73 -15.83 33.01
N LEU A 157 28.76 -15.51 32.24
CA LEU A 157 30.17 -15.66 32.59
C LEU A 157 30.78 -14.34 33.10
N LEU A 158 30.04 -13.23 33.05
CA LEU A 158 30.48 -11.93 33.55
C LEU A 158 30.29 -11.84 35.07
N ALA A 159 31.37 -11.53 35.79
CA ALA A 159 31.36 -11.40 37.25
C ALA A 159 30.43 -10.28 37.77
N LYS A 160 30.18 -9.26 36.95
CA LYS A 160 29.13 -8.25 37.13
C LYS A 160 28.58 -7.87 35.75
N PRO A 161 27.34 -8.26 35.41
CA PRO A 161 26.70 -7.75 34.19
C PRO A 161 26.50 -6.22 34.30
N ALA A 162 26.43 -5.54 33.16
CA ALA A 162 26.22 -4.08 33.13
C ALA A 162 24.87 -3.72 33.79
N ASN A 163 24.88 -2.73 34.68
CA ASN A 163 23.70 -2.33 35.45
C ASN A 163 22.56 -1.72 34.59
N SER A 164 22.87 -1.24 33.39
CA SER A 164 21.90 -0.68 32.44
C SER A 164 22.28 -1.06 31.01
N TYR A 165 21.85 -2.23 30.56
CA TYR A 165 22.00 -2.67 29.19
C TYR A 165 20.79 -2.22 28.37
N VAL A 166 21.03 -1.43 27.31
CA VAL A 166 19.99 -1.09 26.33
C VAL A 166 20.05 -2.12 25.22
N LEU A 167 18.93 -2.80 24.97
CA LEU A 167 18.80 -3.78 23.90
C LEU A 167 18.96 -3.09 22.54
N LEU A 168 19.55 -3.78 21.57
CA LEU A 168 19.70 -3.22 20.21
C LEU A 168 18.36 -2.84 19.60
N SER A 169 17.31 -3.62 19.87
CA SER A 169 15.95 -3.32 19.41
C SER A 169 15.45 -1.96 19.90
N GLN A 170 15.69 -1.63 21.17
CA GLN A 170 15.32 -0.34 21.76
C GLN A 170 16.18 0.79 21.19
N ALA A 171 17.49 0.57 21.02
CA ALA A 171 18.38 1.54 20.42
C ALA A 171 18.01 1.82 18.95
N GLN A 172 17.55 0.81 18.23
CA GLN A 172 17.14 0.92 16.84
C GLN A 172 15.80 1.64 16.69
N GLU A 173 14.85 1.39 17.59
CA GLU A 173 13.59 2.14 17.66
C GLU A 173 13.83 3.63 17.90
N ILE A 174 14.71 3.97 18.85
CA ILE A 174 15.10 5.37 19.11
C ILE A 174 15.81 5.98 17.89
N TYR A 175 16.66 5.22 17.22
CA TYR A 175 17.35 5.68 16.03
C TYR A 175 16.38 6.00 14.89
N GLU A 176 15.39 5.13 14.65
CA GLU A 176 14.34 5.36 13.65
C GLU A 176 13.46 6.57 14.00
N GLN A 177 13.14 6.76 15.29
CA GLN A 177 12.45 7.98 15.75
C GLN A 177 13.28 9.24 15.51
N LEU A 178 14.59 9.21 15.76
CA LEU A 178 15.49 10.32 15.47
C LEU A 178 15.62 10.59 13.97
N GLU A 179 15.66 9.54 13.14
CA GLU A 179 15.68 9.65 11.68
C GLU A 179 14.40 10.33 11.16
N ASN A 180 13.24 9.92 11.67
CA ASN A 180 11.95 10.55 11.39
C ASN A 180 11.92 12.01 11.86
N LEU A 181 12.42 12.30 13.05
CA LEU A 181 12.47 13.67 13.58
C LEU A 181 13.34 14.58 12.69
N ILE A 182 14.49 14.09 12.24
CA ILE A 182 15.35 14.85 11.30
C ILE A 182 14.65 15.08 9.96
N ALA A 183 13.91 14.09 9.46
CA ALA A 183 13.11 14.27 8.26
C ALA A 183 12.03 15.36 8.46
N THR A 184 11.37 15.40 9.61
CA THR A 184 10.40 16.46 9.94
C THR A 184 11.05 17.84 10.01
N PHE A 185 12.26 17.97 10.58
CA PHE A 185 12.98 19.26 10.60
C PHE A 185 13.34 19.74 9.19
N LYS A 186 13.76 18.83 8.30
CA LYS A 186 14.03 19.18 6.89
C LYS A 186 12.77 19.62 6.15
N SER A 187 11.64 18.96 6.40
CA SER A 187 10.35 19.36 5.83
C SER A 187 9.95 20.75 6.30
N LEU A 188 10.10 21.02 7.60
CA LEU A 188 9.78 22.32 8.19
C LEU A 188 10.68 23.44 7.64
N ASP A 189 11.97 23.16 7.41
CA ASP A 189 12.89 24.12 6.79
C ASP A 189 12.46 24.48 5.35
N LEU A 190 12.00 23.49 4.59
CA LEU A 190 11.47 23.69 3.24
C LEU A 190 10.14 24.47 3.25
N GLU A 191 9.23 24.19 4.18
CA GLU A 191 7.99 24.96 4.34
C GLU A 191 8.26 26.40 4.79
N THR A 192 9.18 26.61 5.72
CA THR A 192 9.58 27.95 6.16
C THR A 192 10.17 28.75 4.99
N SER A 193 10.96 28.10 4.13
CA SER A 193 11.49 28.71 2.90
C SER A 193 10.40 29.10 1.90
N LYS A 194 9.35 28.29 1.75
CA LYS A 194 8.18 28.63 0.90
C LYS A 194 7.41 29.82 1.45
N ILE A 195 7.14 29.83 2.75
CA ILE A 195 6.44 30.95 3.41
C ILE A 195 7.25 32.25 3.22
N LEU A 196 8.58 32.21 3.34
CA LEU A 196 9.42 33.38 3.10
C LEU A 196 9.36 33.88 1.64
N LEU A 197 9.18 32.99 0.66
CA LEU A 197 8.95 33.38 -0.74
C LEU A 197 7.57 34.01 -0.92
N GLU A 198 6.52 33.41 -0.36
CA GLU A 198 5.16 33.96 -0.43
C GLU A 198 5.05 35.34 0.25
N ILE A 199 5.71 35.53 1.40
CA ILE A 199 5.79 36.84 2.07
C ILE A 199 6.49 37.87 1.16
N ARG A 200 7.54 37.48 0.43
CA ARG A 200 8.21 38.34 -0.54
C ARG A 200 7.28 38.71 -1.69
N ASP A 201 6.63 37.73 -2.30
CA ASP A 201 5.73 37.93 -3.44
C ASP A 201 4.54 38.84 -3.07
N LEU A 202 3.97 38.64 -1.87
CA LEU A 202 2.91 39.49 -1.32
C LEU A 202 3.40 40.91 -1.09
N LYS A 203 4.62 41.08 -0.53
CA LYS A 203 5.23 42.40 -0.33
C LYS A 203 5.45 43.13 -1.66
N ASP A 204 5.92 42.43 -2.68
CA ASP A 204 6.14 42.98 -4.02
C ASP A 204 4.79 43.38 -4.69
N TYR A 205 3.75 42.57 -4.50
CA TYR A 205 2.38 42.87 -4.95
C TYR A 205 1.81 44.14 -4.29
N PHE A 206 1.92 44.27 -2.97
CA PHE A 206 1.49 45.47 -2.25
C PHE A 206 2.31 46.72 -2.64
N CYS A 207 3.62 46.57 -2.88
CA CYS A 207 4.46 47.67 -3.36
C CYS A 207 4.06 48.16 -4.76
N LEU A 208 3.76 47.24 -5.70
CA LEU A 208 3.33 47.58 -7.05
C LEU A 208 1.96 48.29 -7.07
N HIS A 209 1.01 47.83 -6.26
CA HIS A 209 -0.31 48.47 -6.18
C HIS A 209 -0.30 49.80 -5.40
N SER A 210 0.58 49.98 -4.42
CA SER A 210 0.74 51.30 -3.77
C SER A 210 1.27 52.38 -4.73
N LYS A 211 2.15 52.01 -5.69
CA LYS A 211 2.67 52.92 -6.71
C LYS A 211 1.62 53.29 -7.75
N ALA A 212 0.84 52.30 -8.22
CA ALA A 212 -0.25 52.53 -9.18
C ALA A 212 -1.34 53.48 -8.63
N SER A 213 -1.67 53.38 -7.33
CA SER A 213 -2.62 54.30 -6.67
C SER A 213 -2.05 55.70 -6.39
N GLN A 214 -0.72 55.88 -6.39
CA GLN A 214 -0.11 57.21 -6.27
C GLN A 214 0.01 57.92 -7.61
N GLU A 215 0.29 57.18 -8.70
CA GLU A 215 0.34 57.74 -10.05
C GLU A 215 -1.05 58.17 -10.57
N SER A 216 -2.13 57.48 -10.19
CA SER A 216 -3.50 57.87 -10.57
C SER A 216 -4.05 59.11 -9.84
N ASN A 217 -3.36 59.61 -8.81
CA ASN A 217 -3.75 60.82 -8.05
C ASN A 217 -2.97 62.07 -8.49
N LEU A 218 -2.10 61.95 -9.51
CA LEU A 218 -1.24 63.01 -10.03
C LEU A 218 -1.62 63.48 -11.45
N GLU A 219 -2.69 62.92 -12.04
CA GLU A 219 -3.37 63.44 -13.24
C GLU A 219 -4.70 64.14 -12.87
#